data_AF-A0A950TPT3-F1
#
_entry.id   AF-A0A950TPT3-F1
#
_cell.length_a   1.000
_cell.length_b   1.000
_cell.length_c   1.000
_cell.angle_alpha   90.00
_cell.angle_beta   90.00
_cell.angle_gamma   90.00
#
_symmetry.space_group_name_H-M   'P 1'
#
loop_
_entity.id
_entity.type
_entity.pdbx_description
1 polymer ?
#
loop_
_entity_poly.entity_id
_entity_poly.type
_entity_poly.pdbx_seq_one_letter_code
_entity_poly.pdbx_strand_id
1 'polypeptide(L)'
;MAINIRNPKGRDAVVAFEAVIPQRDVHFVDEKGKPVTTQKLLKTDIEHDLDALLKKKRGNLNALAKDLIKEDPEVDIEQFGSYLTDTSKVYVSKKGIIHIVDEVEVVSNPDGTLRERRPRIKDPQNINTDVPLRWTGKFIDKDEAAHRFVFTHKRQLIHVNGLTFDFLYEMAEELQKRNSLLLIRGGEKGDQPIVMQRGGKPYNAFLEGRVQGDSYLLVLQLSNMELKRPKVQEESSDADTSTVETTSEHVSEPPASAGGQSDKPKRKPKLTAKAKPNAEEKAVAKQAAILDKAKSVKSAKSPAKGEPAAAAKSKHASKATKKSESLPVGTSAGGQSRKTKASSAKPATKKSTTKTSKSKPKGRSSKK
;
A
#
# COMPACT_ATOMS: atom_id res chain seq x y z
N MET A 1 -9.01 10.82 2.78
CA MET A 1 -9.82 9.63 3.21
C MET A 1 -10.08 9.74 4.71
N ALA A 2 -11.06 9.04 5.27
CA ALA A 2 -11.31 9.03 6.72
C ALA A 2 -10.62 7.83 7.41
N ILE A 3 -10.25 8.00 8.68
CA ILE A 3 -9.62 6.99 9.54
C ILE A 3 -10.09 7.17 10.98
N ASN A 4 -10.53 6.09 11.62
CA ASN A 4 -10.98 6.08 13.00
C ASN A 4 -9.81 5.63 13.90
N ILE A 5 -9.39 6.47 14.83
CA ILE A 5 -8.19 6.25 15.66
C ILE A 5 -8.47 6.58 17.13
N ARG A 6 -7.94 5.75 18.03
CA ARG A 6 -8.04 5.91 19.49
C ARG A 6 -6.71 6.34 20.11
N ASN A 7 -6.75 7.27 21.06
CA ASN A 7 -5.60 7.78 21.82
C ASN A 7 -5.38 7.00 23.15
N PRO A 8 -4.30 7.26 23.93
CA PRO A 8 -4.05 6.56 25.20
C PRO A 8 -5.20 6.66 26.20
N LYS A 9 -5.88 7.82 26.24
CA LYS A 9 -6.97 8.15 27.17
C LYS A 9 -8.27 7.41 26.83
N GLY A 10 -8.25 6.49 25.86
CA GLY A 10 -9.41 5.72 25.42
C GLY A 10 -10.37 6.48 24.51
N ARG A 11 -10.16 7.79 24.28
CA ARG A 11 -10.95 8.63 23.38
C ARG A 11 -10.63 8.25 21.93
N ASP A 12 -11.64 8.12 21.09
CA ASP A 12 -11.52 7.94 19.65
C ASP A 12 -12.01 9.16 18.86
N ALA A 13 -11.50 9.29 17.63
CA ALA A 13 -11.90 10.31 16.69
C ALA A 13 -11.78 9.77 15.25
N VAL A 14 -12.76 10.13 14.42
CA VAL A 14 -12.65 9.98 12.96
C VAL A 14 -12.00 11.25 12.43
N VAL A 15 -10.83 11.08 11.82
CA VAL A 15 -10.03 12.19 11.26
C VAL A 15 -9.75 11.94 9.77
N ALA A 16 -9.25 12.97 9.08
CA ALA A 16 -8.80 12.82 7.70
C ALA A 16 -7.39 12.24 7.66
N PHE A 17 -7.06 11.56 6.56
CA PHE A 17 -5.69 11.28 6.19
C PHE A 17 -5.46 11.35 4.68
N GLU A 18 -4.23 11.70 4.31
CA GLU A 18 -3.82 11.93 2.93
C GLU A 18 -2.46 11.30 2.63
N ALA A 19 -2.15 11.13 1.35
CA ALA A 19 -0.82 10.70 0.91
C ALA A 19 0.16 11.87 1.02
N VAL A 20 1.31 11.63 1.65
CA VAL A 20 2.43 12.59 1.58
C VAL A 20 3.03 12.48 0.19
N ILE A 21 2.56 13.35 -0.72
CA ILE A 21 3.08 13.45 -2.08
C ILE A 21 4.25 14.44 -2.05
N PRO A 22 5.50 14.01 -2.34
CA PRO A 22 6.60 14.95 -2.46
C PRO A 22 6.30 15.90 -3.62
N GLN A 23 6.40 17.21 -3.36
CA GLN A 23 6.40 18.19 -4.44
C GLN A 23 7.68 17.99 -5.27
N ARG A 24 7.59 18.27 -6.58
CA ARG A 24 8.78 18.26 -7.44
C ARG A 24 9.45 19.62 -7.36
N ASP A 25 10.67 19.67 -6.86
CA ASP A 25 11.48 20.90 -6.82
C ASP A 25 11.97 21.34 -8.22
N VAL A 26 11.94 20.43 -9.20
CA VAL A 26 12.34 20.67 -10.58
C VAL A 26 11.12 20.59 -11.51
N HIS A 27 10.90 21.67 -12.26
CA HIS A 27 9.91 21.74 -13.34
C HIS A 27 10.62 21.79 -14.68
N PHE A 28 10.18 20.97 -15.64
CA PHE A 28 10.63 21.07 -17.02
C PHE A 28 9.80 22.12 -17.76
N VAL A 29 10.46 23.00 -18.51
CA VAL A 29 9.84 24.07 -19.29
C VAL A 29 10.44 24.13 -20.70
N ASP A 30 9.69 24.71 -21.64
CA ASP A 30 10.19 25.05 -22.98
C ASP A 30 11.07 26.32 -22.96
N GLU A 31 11.65 26.67 -24.10
CA GLU A 31 12.45 27.89 -24.29
C GLU A 31 11.70 29.20 -23.94
N LYS A 32 10.37 29.14 -23.84
CA LYS A 32 9.48 30.27 -23.52
C LYS A 32 8.98 30.21 -22.07
N GLY A 33 9.53 29.31 -21.24
CA GLY A 33 9.18 29.13 -19.84
C GLY A 33 7.82 28.45 -19.59
N LYS A 34 7.21 27.84 -20.61
CA LYS A 34 5.93 27.13 -20.48
C LYS A 34 6.16 25.70 -19.98
N PRO A 35 5.30 25.15 -19.11
CA PRO A 35 5.45 23.78 -18.61
C PRO A 35 5.32 22.77 -19.76
N VAL A 36 6.24 21.81 -19.82
CA VAL A 36 6.13 20.68 -20.76
C VAL A 36 5.43 19.48 -20.10
N THR A 37 4.71 18.70 -20.90
CA THR A 37 4.00 17.50 -20.46
C THR A 37 4.50 16.26 -21.20
N THR A 38 4.58 15.14 -20.50
CA THR A 38 4.86 13.85 -21.14
C THR A 38 3.57 13.31 -21.75
N GLN A 39 3.53 13.19 -23.07
CA GLN A 39 2.45 12.53 -23.79
C GLN A 39 2.84 11.11 -24.18
N LYS A 40 1.85 10.22 -24.25
CA LYS A 40 2.00 8.90 -24.88
C LYS A 40 1.49 8.99 -26.32
N LEU A 41 2.22 8.38 -27.24
CA LEU A 41 1.89 8.35 -28.66
C LEU A 41 1.73 6.90 -29.10
N LEU A 42 0.81 6.64 -30.03
CA LEU A 42 0.70 5.36 -30.71
C LEU A 42 1.85 5.21 -31.71
N LYS A 43 2.67 4.16 -31.54
CA LYS A 43 3.80 3.85 -32.43
C LYS A 43 3.44 2.83 -33.53
N THR A 44 2.67 1.80 -33.18
CA THR A 44 2.20 0.74 -34.08
C THR A 44 0.94 0.14 -33.45
N ASP A 45 0.06 -0.39 -34.29
CA ASP A 45 -1.04 -1.24 -33.87
C ASP A 45 -0.63 -2.73 -33.92
N ILE A 46 -1.62 -3.63 -33.89
CA ILE A 46 -1.46 -5.09 -33.91
C ILE A 46 -1.28 -5.63 -35.35
N GLU A 47 -1.68 -4.88 -36.38
CA GLU A 47 -1.64 -5.30 -37.80
C GLU A 47 -0.35 -4.88 -38.51
N HIS A 48 0.33 -3.88 -37.97
CA HIS A 48 1.58 -3.31 -38.46
C HIS A 48 2.82 -3.72 -37.62
N ASP A 49 2.63 -4.50 -36.55
CA ASP A 49 3.73 -5.12 -35.79
C ASP A 49 4.48 -6.19 -36.63
N LEU A 50 5.73 -6.44 -36.29
CA LEU A 50 6.66 -7.34 -37.03
C LEU A 50 6.04 -8.72 -37.29
N ASP A 51 5.38 -9.29 -36.29
CA ASP A 51 4.72 -10.59 -36.37
C ASP A 51 3.55 -10.63 -37.35
N ALA A 52 2.88 -9.50 -37.58
CA ALA A 52 1.78 -9.37 -38.55
C ALA A 52 2.33 -9.12 -39.96
N LEU A 53 3.34 -8.27 -40.10
CA LEU A 53 4.03 -8.01 -41.37
C LEU A 53 4.73 -9.26 -41.91
N LEU A 54 5.42 -10.03 -41.06
CA LEU A 54 6.04 -11.30 -41.45
C LEU A 54 5.00 -12.32 -41.93
N LYS A 55 3.80 -12.39 -41.31
CA LYS A 55 2.71 -13.26 -41.79
C LYS A 55 2.23 -12.83 -43.18
N LYS A 56 2.05 -11.51 -43.42
CA LYS A 56 1.73 -10.94 -44.75
C LYS A 56 2.80 -11.32 -45.80
N LYS A 57 4.06 -11.53 -45.39
CA LYS A 57 5.19 -11.93 -46.26
C LYS A 57 5.61 -13.41 -46.14
N ARG A 58 4.75 -14.29 -45.60
CA ARG A 58 5.00 -15.74 -45.44
C ARG A 58 6.31 -16.09 -44.71
N GLY A 59 6.71 -15.25 -43.76
CA GLY A 59 7.96 -15.38 -42.98
C GLY A 59 9.24 -14.90 -43.68
N ASN A 60 9.16 -14.34 -44.89
CA ASN A 60 10.34 -13.91 -45.63
C ASN A 60 10.82 -12.51 -45.18
N LEU A 61 11.82 -12.50 -44.30
CA LEU A 61 12.50 -11.28 -43.82
C LEU A 61 13.09 -10.43 -44.95
N ASN A 62 13.66 -11.03 -46.00
CA ASN A 62 14.26 -10.29 -47.11
C ASN A 62 13.21 -9.62 -48.00
N ALA A 63 11.99 -10.16 -48.07
CA ALA A 63 10.86 -9.50 -48.73
C ALA A 63 10.36 -8.32 -47.87
N LEU A 64 10.19 -8.51 -46.56
CA LEU A 64 9.80 -7.44 -45.65
C LEU A 64 10.82 -6.28 -45.65
N ALA A 65 12.12 -6.58 -45.59
CA ALA A 65 13.17 -5.56 -45.63
C ALA A 65 13.14 -4.69 -46.90
N LYS A 66 12.77 -5.26 -48.05
CA LYS A 66 12.60 -4.49 -49.29
C LYS A 66 11.41 -3.54 -49.24
N ASP A 67 10.34 -3.94 -48.57
CA ASP A 67 9.14 -3.11 -48.43
C ASP A 67 9.36 -1.99 -47.38
N LEU A 68 10.05 -2.28 -46.27
CA LEU A 68 10.52 -1.28 -45.29
C LEU A 68 11.35 -0.18 -45.97
N ILE A 69 12.25 -0.54 -46.90
CA ILE A 69 13.04 0.45 -47.65
C ILE A 69 12.19 1.30 -48.63
N LYS A 70 10.99 0.85 -48.97
CA LYS A 70 10.19 1.40 -50.08
C LYS A 70 9.01 2.27 -49.61
N GLU A 71 8.23 1.79 -48.64
CA GLU A 71 6.87 2.28 -48.35
C GLU A 71 6.50 2.26 -46.84
N ASP A 72 7.46 2.06 -45.93
CA ASP A 72 7.25 2.05 -44.46
C ASP A 72 5.97 1.30 -43.98
N PRO A 73 5.78 0.02 -44.37
CA PRO A 73 4.55 -0.77 -44.10
C PRO A 73 4.29 -1.08 -42.62
N GLU A 74 5.13 -0.63 -41.69
CA GLU A 74 4.89 -0.63 -40.24
C GLU A 74 4.20 0.65 -39.73
N VAL A 75 4.06 1.68 -40.58
CA VAL A 75 3.49 2.97 -40.21
C VAL A 75 2.06 3.08 -40.79
N ASP A 76 1.06 2.90 -39.92
CA ASP A 76 -0.30 3.34 -40.26
C ASP A 76 -0.36 4.88 -40.26
N ILE A 77 -0.40 5.48 -41.44
CA ILE A 77 -0.39 6.94 -41.64
C ILE A 77 -1.59 7.63 -40.96
N GLU A 78 -2.74 6.95 -40.82
CA GLU A 78 -3.95 7.53 -40.20
C GLU A 78 -3.88 7.53 -38.67
N GLN A 79 -3.16 6.58 -38.07
CA GLN A 79 -3.13 6.37 -36.61
C GLN A 79 -1.79 6.70 -35.95
N PHE A 80 -0.67 6.66 -36.69
CA PHE A 80 0.67 6.88 -36.16
C PHE A 80 0.81 8.26 -35.50
N GLY A 81 1.41 8.30 -34.32
CA GLY A 81 1.56 9.55 -33.56
C GLY A 81 0.27 10.02 -32.86
N SER A 82 -0.83 9.28 -32.92
CA SER A 82 -2.05 9.59 -32.17
C SER A 82 -1.78 9.66 -30.66
N TYR A 83 -2.34 10.68 -29.99
CA TYR A 83 -2.22 10.83 -28.54
C TYR A 83 -3.02 9.75 -27.80
N LEU A 84 -2.34 9.01 -26.92
CA LEU A 84 -2.93 7.94 -26.11
C LEU A 84 -3.35 8.46 -24.73
N THR A 85 -4.62 8.85 -24.61
CA THR A 85 -5.27 9.24 -23.34
C THR A 85 -6.10 8.10 -22.76
N ASP A 86 -6.19 8.02 -21.43
CA ASP A 86 -7.08 7.12 -20.67
C ASP A 86 -7.04 5.62 -21.03
N THR A 87 -5.90 5.16 -21.58
CA THR A 87 -5.69 3.78 -22.02
C THR A 87 -5.78 2.77 -20.86
N SER A 88 -6.64 1.76 -21.00
CA SER A 88 -6.68 0.60 -20.10
C SER A 88 -5.87 -0.58 -20.65
N LYS A 89 -5.06 -1.23 -19.80
CA LYS A 89 -4.38 -2.49 -20.18
C LYS A 89 -5.37 -3.64 -20.13
N VAL A 90 -5.59 -4.29 -21.27
CA VAL A 90 -6.33 -5.55 -21.40
C VAL A 90 -5.38 -6.70 -21.70
N TYR A 91 -5.76 -7.91 -21.31
CA TYR A 91 -5.06 -9.14 -21.71
C TYR A 91 -5.90 -9.87 -22.76
N VAL A 92 -5.28 -10.31 -23.84
CA VAL A 92 -5.94 -10.99 -24.95
C VAL A 92 -5.39 -12.41 -25.08
N SER A 93 -6.28 -13.36 -25.27
CA SER A 93 -5.97 -14.77 -25.53
C SER A 93 -6.42 -15.15 -26.95
N LYS A 94 -6.07 -16.36 -27.41
CA LYS A 94 -6.61 -16.94 -28.66
C LYS A 94 -8.15 -17.03 -28.68
N LYS A 95 -8.83 -16.91 -27.53
CA LYS A 95 -10.30 -16.93 -27.40
C LYS A 95 -10.91 -15.52 -27.23
N GLY A 96 -10.12 -14.46 -27.40
CA GLY A 96 -10.54 -13.07 -27.16
C GLY A 96 -10.03 -12.51 -25.82
N ILE A 97 -10.61 -11.37 -25.43
CA ILE A 97 -10.23 -10.58 -24.26
C ILE A 97 -10.53 -11.36 -22.97
N ILE A 98 -9.58 -11.35 -22.03
CA ILE A 98 -9.72 -12.00 -20.72
C ILE A 98 -10.55 -11.10 -19.79
N HIS A 99 -11.63 -11.64 -19.22
CA HIS A 99 -12.55 -10.90 -18.34
C HIS A 99 -12.42 -11.27 -16.85
N ILE A 100 -11.84 -12.43 -16.55
CA ILE A 100 -11.67 -12.96 -15.19
C ILE A 100 -10.22 -13.40 -15.04
N VAL A 101 -9.61 -13.08 -13.90
CA VAL A 101 -8.22 -13.43 -13.57
C VAL A 101 -8.19 -14.07 -12.19
N ASP A 102 -7.61 -15.27 -12.10
CA ASP A 102 -7.34 -15.92 -10.82
C ASP A 102 -6.09 -15.31 -10.18
N GLU A 103 -6.29 -14.64 -9.04
CA GLU A 103 -5.21 -14.01 -8.30
C GLU A 103 -4.57 -15.01 -7.33
N VAL A 104 -3.28 -15.30 -7.55
CA VAL A 104 -2.46 -16.11 -6.64
C VAL A 104 -1.41 -15.25 -5.94
N GLU A 105 -1.24 -15.47 -4.64
CA GLU A 105 -0.15 -14.92 -3.87
C GLU A 105 1.05 -15.86 -3.93
N VAL A 106 2.23 -15.30 -4.24
CA VAL A 106 3.50 -16.01 -4.39
C VAL A 106 4.44 -15.50 -3.31
N VAL A 107 4.67 -16.31 -2.28
CA VAL A 107 5.59 -15.99 -1.18
C VAL A 107 6.97 -16.51 -1.55
N SER A 108 7.96 -15.61 -1.58
CA SER A 108 9.35 -15.94 -1.87
C SER A 108 10.21 -15.87 -0.61
N ASN A 109 11.29 -16.63 -0.57
CA ASN A 109 12.35 -16.55 0.43
C ASN A 109 13.28 -15.36 0.15
N PRO A 110 14.16 -14.97 1.10
CA PRO A 110 15.11 -13.87 0.90
C PRO A 110 16.13 -14.08 -0.22
N ASP A 111 16.37 -15.33 -0.62
CA ASP A 111 17.22 -15.74 -1.75
C ASP A 111 16.49 -15.73 -3.11
N GLY A 112 15.21 -15.35 -3.14
CA GLY A 112 14.35 -15.37 -4.33
C GLY A 112 13.72 -16.74 -4.64
N THR A 113 14.01 -17.79 -3.87
CA THR A 113 13.37 -19.11 -4.09
C THR A 113 11.89 -19.09 -3.70
N LEU A 114 11.08 -19.90 -4.40
CA LEU A 114 9.65 -20.00 -4.12
C LEU A 114 9.41 -20.75 -2.79
N ARG A 115 8.74 -20.08 -1.85
CA ARG A 115 8.38 -20.68 -0.55
C ARG A 115 6.97 -21.25 -0.53
N GLU A 116 6.00 -20.51 -1.05
CA GLU A 116 4.58 -20.86 -1.01
C GLU A 116 3.83 -20.21 -2.18
N ARG A 117 2.84 -20.90 -2.73
CA ARG A 117 1.91 -20.35 -3.73
C ARG A 117 0.49 -20.70 -3.33
N ARG A 118 -0.37 -19.69 -3.14
CA ARG A 118 -1.73 -19.85 -2.60
C ARG A 118 -2.75 -18.93 -3.28
N PRO A 119 -4.07 -19.22 -3.20
CA PRO A 119 -5.09 -18.29 -3.64
C PRO A 119 -5.03 -16.97 -2.84
N ARG A 120 -5.24 -15.83 -3.50
CA ARG A 120 -5.16 -14.53 -2.85
C ARG A 120 -6.42 -14.25 -2.01
N ILE A 121 -6.23 -14.03 -0.72
CA ILE A 121 -7.29 -13.58 0.20
C ILE A 121 -7.48 -12.06 0.04
N LYS A 122 -8.74 -11.59 0.04
CA LYS A 122 -9.11 -10.19 -0.15
C LYS A 122 -9.75 -9.60 1.11
N ASP A 123 -8.92 -9.31 2.09
CA ASP A 123 -9.35 -8.79 3.40
C ASP A 123 -10.18 -7.49 3.30
N PRO A 124 -11.13 -7.25 4.21
CA PRO A 124 -11.87 -5.99 4.28
C PRO A 124 -10.95 -4.84 4.71
N GLN A 125 -11.35 -3.61 4.38
CA GLN A 125 -10.74 -2.41 4.95
C GLN A 125 -11.03 -2.33 6.46
N ASN A 126 -10.04 -2.00 7.29
CA ASN A 126 -10.19 -1.92 8.75
C ASN A 126 -9.68 -0.61 9.37
N ILE A 127 -9.58 0.46 8.57
CA ILE A 127 -9.16 1.81 9.02
C ILE A 127 -10.32 2.77 9.33
N ASN A 128 -11.49 2.55 8.73
CA ASN A 128 -12.63 3.45 8.80
C ASN A 128 -13.89 2.63 9.14
N THR A 129 -13.82 1.98 10.29
CA THR A 129 -14.86 1.11 10.87
C THR A 129 -15.25 1.62 12.24
N ASP A 130 -16.36 1.14 12.79
CA ASP A 130 -16.82 1.50 14.14
C ASP A 130 -15.80 1.12 15.23
N VAL A 131 -14.99 0.10 14.97
CA VAL A 131 -13.82 -0.24 15.80
C VAL A 131 -12.66 0.70 15.42
N PRO A 132 -12.20 1.58 16.33
CA PRO A 132 -11.07 2.47 16.06
C PRO A 132 -9.74 1.71 16.08
N LEU A 133 -8.78 2.19 15.28
CA LEU A 133 -7.40 1.75 15.35
C LEU A 133 -6.82 2.03 16.74
N ARG A 134 -6.27 1.01 17.38
CA ARG A 134 -5.80 1.07 18.76
C ARG A 134 -4.32 1.42 18.85
N TRP A 135 -4.01 2.33 19.77
CA TRP A 135 -2.67 2.45 20.35
C TRP A 135 -2.32 1.16 21.08
N THR A 136 -1.26 0.48 20.64
CA THR A 136 -0.85 -0.80 21.25
C THR A 136 0.03 -0.64 22.50
N GLY A 137 0.44 0.59 22.82
CA GLY A 137 1.45 0.89 23.84
C GLY A 137 2.88 0.46 23.47
N LYS A 138 3.09 -0.14 22.29
CA LYS A 138 4.42 -0.55 21.81
C LYS A 138 5.09 0.61 21.09
N PHE A 139 5.90 1.35 21.84
CA PHE A 139 6.82 2.35 21.32
C PHE A 139 8.11 1.68 20.84
N ILE A 140 8.71 2.21 19.78
CA ILE A 140 9.96 1.76 19.15
C ILE A 140 10.76 3.02 18.82
N ASP A 141 12.02 3.08 19.23
CA ASP A 141 12.85 4.27 18.97
C ASP A 141 13.04 4.49 17.47
N LYS A 142 13.10 5.76 17.04
CA LYS A 142 13.18 6.09 15.60
C LYS A 142 14.42 5.48 14.93
N ASP A 143 15.52 5.37 15.66
CA ASP A 143 16.75 4.75 15.17
C ASP A 143 16.62 3.22 15.04
N GLU A 144 16.08 2.52 16.06
CA GLU A 144 15.78 1.09 15.94
C GLU A 144 14.83 0.83 14.76
N ALA A 145 13.79 1.65 14.63
CA ALA A 145 12.79 1.50 13.58
C ALA A 145 13.39 1.67 12.17
N ALA A 146 14.32 2.61 11.98
CA ALA A 146 15.01 2.82 10.71
C ALA A 146 15.88 1.62 10.30
N HIS A 147 16.51 0.94 11.26
CA HIS A 147 17.34 -0.24 11.02
C HIS A 147 16.53 -1.54 10.91
N ARG A 148 15.26 -1.55 11.36
CA ARG A 148 14.43 -2.76 11.48
C ARG A 148 13.28 -2.86 10.47
N PHE A 149 12.74 -1.76 9.97
CA PHE A 149 11.55 -1.76 9.10
C PHE A 149 11.79 -1.04 7.77
N VAL A 150 11.25 -1.60 6.67
CA VAL A 150 11.23 -0.91 5.38
C VAL A 150 9.90 -0.17 5.24
N PHE A 151 9.91 1.16 5.39
CA PHE A 151 8.72 2.00 5.24
C PHE A 151 8.41 2.27 3.77
N THR A 152 7.32 1.70 3.26
CA THR A 152 6.96 1.74 1.84
C THR A 152 5.94 2.82 1.52
N HIS A 153 5.10 3.23 2.49
CA HIS A 153 4.12 4.29 2.32
C HIS A 153 4.04 5.21 3.54
N LYS A 154 3.79 6.50 3.29
CA LYS A 154 3.56 7.51 4.33
C LYS A 154 2.17 8.11 4.15
N ARG A 155 1.45 8.33 5.25
CA ARG A 155 0.16 9.03 5.27
C ARG A 155 0.17 10.07 6.38
N GLN A 156 -0.22 11.31 6.08
CA GLN A 156 -0.39 12.33 7.11
C GLN A 156 -1.81 12.27 7.66
N LEU A 157 -1.95 12.33 8.99
CA LEU A 157 -3.22 12.50 9.68
C LEU A 157 -3.52 13.99 9.81
N ILE A 158 -4.76 14.38 9.50
CA ILE A 158 -5.19 15.78 9.38
C ILE A 158 -6.49 15.93 10.16
N HIS A 159 -6.55 16.97 10.98
CA HIS A 159 -7.74 17.37 11.72
C HIS A 159 -8.84 17.87 10.77
N VAL A 160 -10.09 17.69 11.18
CA VAL A 160 -11.29 18.16 10.44
C VAL A 160 -11.99 19.34 11.12
N ASN A 161 -11.63 19.62 12.39
CA ASN A 161 -12.15 20.69 13.22
C ASN A 161 -11.20 20.96 14.42
N GLY A 162 -11.48 21.96 15.26
CA GLY A 162 -10.66 22.28 16.43
C GLY A 162 -10.51 21.13 17.45
N LEU A 163 -11.59 20.40 17.74
CA LEU A 163 -11.52 19.26 18.68
C LEU A 163 -10.59 18.14 18.20
N THR A 164 -10.57 17.88 16.89
CA THR A 164 -9.64 16.92 16.28
C THR A 164 -8.23 17.50 16.08
N PHE A 165 -8.07 18.83 16.06
CA PHE A 165 -6.76 19.47 16.14
C PHE A 165 -6.11 19.17 17.49
N ASP A 166 -6.77 19.51 18.61
CA ASP A 166 -6.24 19.29 19.95
C ASP A 166 -5.93 17.81 20.21
N PHE A 167 -6.85 16.93 19.79
CA PHE A 167 -6.69 15.48 19.89
C PHE A 167 -5.44 14.97 19.16
N LEU A 168 -5.18 15.40 17.92
CA LEU A 168 -4.00 14.98 17.15
C LEU A 168 -2.73 15.70 17.59
N TYR A 169 -2.83 16.93 18.09
CA TYR A 169 -1.71 17.69 18.66
C TYR A 169 -1.21 17.02 19.95
N GLU A 170 -2.09 16.68 20.91
CA GLU A 170 -1.73 15.93 22.13
C GLU A 170 -0.92 14.65 21.78
N MET A 171 -1.39 13.89 20.78
CA MET A 171 -0.76 12.66 20.33
C MET A 171 0.60 12.91 19.66
N ALA A 172 0.71 13.97 18.85
CA ALA A 172 1.95 14.34 18.19
C ALA A 172 3.02 14.81 19.19
N GLU A 173 2.60 15.58 20.19
CA GLU A 173 3.45 16.10 21.26
C GLU A 173 4.00 14.96 22.14
N GLU A 174 3.16 13.98 22.51
CA GLU A 174 3.59 12.81 23.27
C GLU A 174 4.65 11.98 22.52
N LEU A 175 4.43 11.72 21.22
CA LEU A 175 5.37 10.96 20.39
C LEU A 175 6.68 11.72 20.13
N GLN A 176 6.63 13.06 20.01
CA GLN A 176 7.84 13.87 19.95
C GLN A 176 8.63 13.80 21.26
N LYS A 177 7.96 13.98 22.42
CA LYS A 177 8.59 13.92 23.76
C LYS A 177 9.27 12.58 24.02
N ARG A 178 8.68 11.47 23.56
CA ARG A 178 9.24 10.11 23.67
C ARG A 178 10.25 9.74 22.57
N ASN A 179 10.50 10.62 21.59
CA ASN A 179 11.32 10.40 20.39
C ASN A 179 11.17 9.03 19.69
N SER A 180 9.96 8.46 19.71
CA SER A 180 9.68 7.09 19.25
C SER A 180 8.51 7.04 18.29
N LEU A 181 8.44 5.95 17.53
CA LEU A 181 7.29 5.56 16.74
C LEU A 181 6.39 4.65 17.59
N LEU A 182 5.08 4.80 17.47
CA LEU A 182 4.13 3.91 18.11
C LEU A 182 3.49 2.94 17.11
N LEU A 183 3.52 1.65 17.40
CA LEU A 183 2.75 0.67 16.63
C LEU A 183 1.23 0.81 16.86
N ILE A 184 0.47 0.94 15.77
CA ILE A 184 -0.98 0.97 15.73
C ILE A 184 -1.51 -0.28 15.01
N ARG A 185 -2.65 -0.80 15.50
CA ARG A 185 -3.29 -2.02 15.00
C ARG A 185 -4.80 -1.84 14.87
N GLY A 186 -5.40 -2.60 13.95
CA GLY A 186 -6.85 -2.71 13.79
C GLY A 186 -7.45 -3.90 14.53
N GLY A 187 -8.75 -4.10 14.34
CA GLY A 187 -9.53 -5.17 14.95
C GLY A 187 -9.92 -4.90 16.40
N GLU A 188 -10.94 -5.60 16.89
CA GLU A 188 -11.53 -5.39 18.22
C GLU A 188 -10.49 -5.43 19.35
N LYS A 189 -9.51 -6.32 19.23
CA LYS A 189 -8.43 -6.53 20.21
C LYS A 189 -7.17 -5.69 19.95
N GLY A 190 -7.06 -4.99 18.82
CA GLY A 190 -5.85 -4.26 18.45
C GLY A 190 -4.67 -5.18 18.11
N ASP A 191 -4.94 -6.33 17.50
CA ASP A 191 -3.95 -7.34 17.10
C ASP A 191 -3.80 -7.46 15.57
N GLN A 192 -4.74 -6.91 14.78
CA GLN A 192 -4.74 -7.06 13.33
C GLN A 192 -3.84 -6.02 12.63
N PRO A 193 -3.17 -6.38 11.52
CA PRO A 193 -2.50 -5.40 10.66
C PRO A 193 -3.51 -4.46 9.99
N ILE A 194 -3.03 -3.32 9.51
CA ILE A 194 -3.84 -2.32 8.85
C ILE A 194 -4.04 -2.67 7.37
N VAL A 195 -5.29 -2.71 6.93
CA VAL A 195 -5.71 -2.91 5.54
C VAL A 195 -6.41 -1.64 5.05
N MET A 196 -5.69 -0.87 4.23
CA MET A 196 -6.09 0.49 3.83
C MET A 196 -7.28 0.53 2.84
N GLN A 197 -7.53 -0.55 2.13
CA GLN A 197 -8.60 -0.70 1.13
C GLN A 197 -8.95 -2.18 0.99
N ARG A 198 -10.16 -2.53 0.51
CA ARG A 198 -10.58 -3.92 0.34
C ARG A 198 -9.62 -4.67 -0.59
N GLY A 199 -9.08 -5.80 -0.14
CA GLY A 199 -8.04 -6.53 -0.85
C GLY A 199 -6.75 -5.71 -1.04
N GLY A 200 -6.44 -4.78 -0.15
CA GLY A 200 -5.13 -4.16 -0.05
C GLY A 200 -4.10 -5.11 0.56
N LYS A 201 -2.82 -4.72 0.55
CA LYS A 201 -1.81 -5.41 1.37
C LYS A 201 -2.01 -5.06 2.85
N PRO A 202 -1.83 -6.00 3.79
CA PRO A 202 -1.76 -5.69 5.21
C PRO A 202 -0.43 -5.00 5.54
N TYR A 203 -0.48 -4.00 6.42
CA TYR A 203 0.68 -3.23 6.90
C TYR A 203 0.77 -3.23 8.43
N ASN A 204 1.99 -3.30 8.94
CA ASN A 204 2.33 -2.75 10.25
C ASN A 204 2.34 -1.21 10.11
N ALA A 205 1.63 -0.51 10.98
CA ALA A 205 1.49 0.94 10.90
C ALA A 205 2.08 1.60 12.14
N PHE A 206 2.93 2.59 11.93
CA PHE A 206 3.71 3.22 12.98
C PHE A 206 3.43 4.73 12.97
N LEU A 207 2.97 5.25 14.09
CA LEU A 207 2.62 6.66 14.25
C LEU A 207 3.87 7.44 14.67
N GLU A 208 4.22 8.45 13.89
CA GLU A 208 5.26 9.43 14.19
C GLU A 208 4.61 10.78 14.49
N GLY A 209 4.96 11.39 15.62
CA GLY A 209 4.54 12.75 15.97
C GLY A 209 5.70 13.74 15.96
N ARG A 210 5.39 14.96 15.48
CA ARG A 210 6.23 16.15 15.61
C ARG A 210 5.35 17.37 15.92
N VAL A 211 5.88 18.34 16.66
CA VAL A 211 5.23 19.61 16.99
C VAL A 211 6.21 20.77 16.88
N GLN A 212 5.71 21.94 16.45
CA GLN A 212 6.47 23.18 16.27
C GLN A 212 5.57 24.37 16.60
N GLY A 213 5.68 24.90 17.83
CA GLY A 213 4.72 25.88 18.34
C GLY A 213 3.30 25.33 18.24
N ASP A 214 2.35 26.15 17.80
CA ASP A 214 0.92 25.79 17.65
C ASP A 214 0.64 24.97 16.38
N SER A 215 1.59 24.16 15.92
CA SER A 215 1.46 23.30 14.73
C SER A 215 1.96 21.89 15.01
N TYR A 216 1.28 20.89 14.46
CA TYR A 216 1.69 19.49 14.54
C TYR A 216 1.86 18.86 13.16
N LEU A 217 2.65 17.79 13.12
CA LEU A 217 2.75 16.84 12.02
C LEU A 217 2.63 15.43 12.60
N LEU A 218 1.59 14.72 12.21
CA LEU A 218 1.34 13.35 12.64
C LEU A 218 1.31 12.43 11.41
N VAL A 219 2.28 11.52 11.31
CA VAL A 219 2.50 10.68 10.12
C VAL A 219 2.37 9.21 10.48
N LEU A 220 1.51 8.51 9.76
CA LEU A 220 1.42 7.05 9.74
C LEU A 220 2.43 6.50 8.72
N GLN A 221 3.54 5.98 9.23
CA GLN A 221 4.56 5.25 8.49
C GLN A 221 4.08 3.80 8.32
N LEU A 222 3.90 3.32 7.10
CA LEU A 222 3.43 1.96 6.81
C LEU A 222 4.59 1.08 6.33
N SER A 223 4.71 -0.11 6.93
CA SER A 223 5.68 -1.13 6.54
C SER A 223 5.03 -2.51 6.48
N ASN A 224 5.41 -3.31 5.50
CA ASN A 224 5.01 -4.72 5.36
C ASN A 224 6.24 -5.64 5.27
N MET A 225 7.42 -5.15 5.65
CA MET A 225 8.71 -5.85 5.53
C MET A 225 9.63 -5.47 6.69
N GLU A 226 10.17 -6.48 7.38
CA GLU A 226 11.16 -6.32 8.44
C GLU A 226 12.54 -6.72 7.91
N LEU A 227 13.54 -5.88 8.19
CA LEU A 227 14.93 -6.16 7.88
C LEU A 227 15.47 -7.21 8.86
N LYS A 228 16.20 -8.19 8.33
CA LYS A 228 16.97 -9.13 9.12
C LYS A 228 18.44 -8.83 8.93
N ARG A 229 19.22 -8.88 10.02
CA ARG A 229 20.68 -8.81 9.92
C ARG A 229 21.16 -9.96 9.01
N PRO A 230 22.06 -9.69 8.04
CA PRO A 230 22.69 -10.76 7.29
C PRO A 230 23.41 -11.69 8.27
N LYS A 231 23.40 -12.99 7.97
CA LYS A 231 24.29 -13.92 8.66
C LYS A 231 25.70 -13.59 8.18
N VAL A 232 26.61 -13.30 9.11
CA VAL A 232 28.04 -13.24 8.78
C VAL A 232 28.41 -14.62 8.22
N GLN A 233 28.96 -14.65 7.02
CA GLN A 233 29.60 -15.85 6.51
C GLN A 233 30.91 -15.97 7.28
N GLU A 234 31.01 -16.99 8.14
CA GLU A 234 32.30 -17.40 8.69
C GLU A 234 33.10 -17.96 7.52
N GLU A 235 34.00 -17.13 6.97
CA GLU A 235 35.00 -17.58 6.00
C GLU A 235 35.87 -18.62 6.70
N SER A 236 35.87 -19.84 6.16
CA SER A 236 36.74 -20.90 6.62
C SER A 236 38.18 -20.52 6.35
N SER A 237 38.91 -20.19 7.40
CA SER A 237 40.36 -20.03 7.37
C SER A 237 41.02 -21.41 7.20
N ASP A 238 40.93 -21.97 6.00
CA ASP A 238 41.80 -23.07 5.61
C ASP A 238 43.23 -22.56 5.53
N ALA A 239 44.13 -23.29 6.18
CA ALA A 239 45.49 -22.83 6.43
C ALA A 239 46.36 -22.94 5.17
N ASP A 240 47.06 -21.85 4.84
CA ASP A 240 48.13 -21.85 3.84
C ASP A 240 49.44 -21.34 4.48
N THR A 241 49.91 -22.04 5.50
CA THR A 241 51.25 -21.84 6.08
C THR A 241 52.29 -22.50 5.19
N SER A 242 52.65 -21.82 4.10
CA SER A 242 53.88 -22.12 3.38
C SER A 242 55.09 -21.75 4.24
N THR A 243 56.04 -22.68 4.33
CA THR A 243 57.18 -22.61 5.24
C THR A 243 58.30 -21.77 4.63
N VAL A 244 58.78 -20.76 5.35
CA VAL A 244 60.09 -20.13 5.09
C VAL A 244 60.87 -20.15 6.38
N GLU A 245 61.96 -20.92 6.39
CA GLU A 245 62.89 -21.01 7.50
C GLU A 245 63.71 -19.71 7.60
N THR A 246 63.89 -19.18 8.80
CA THR A 246 65.05 -18.33 9.10
C THR A 246 65.46 -18.56 10.56
N THR A 247 66.67 -19.08 10.72
CA THR A 247 67.25 -19.47 12.00
C THR A 247 67.97 -18.27 12.64
N SER A 248 67.59 -17.89 13.87
CA SER A 248 68.52 -17.24 14.80
C SER A 248 68.01 -17.30 16.24
N GLU A 249 68.82 -17.95 17.07
CA GLU A 249 68.85 -18.06 18.53
C GLU A 249 68.39 -16.82 19.33
N HIS A 250 67.69 -17.00 20.47
CA HIS A 250 68.29 -16.82 21.83
C HIS A 250 67.30 -17.12 23.01
N VAL A 251 67.58 -18.20 23.76
CA VAL A 251 67.52 -18.38 25.24
C VAL A 251 66.23 -18.19 26.11
N SER A 252 66.09 -19.16 27.05
CA SER A 252 65.44 -19.17 28.39
C SER A 252 63.98 -19.62 28.57
N GLU A 253 63.86 -20.85 29.09
CA GLU A 253 62.80 -21.42 29.93
C GLU A 253 63.06 -21.13 31.45
N PRO A 254 62.23 -21.59 32.42
CA PRO A 254 60.76 -21.53 32.57
C PRO A 254 60.43 -20.94 33.99
N PRO A 255 59.40 -21.29 34.84
CA PRO A 255 58.90 -22.64 35.17
C PRO A 255 57.37 -22.84 35.42
N ALA A 256 56.95 -24.12 35.42
CA ALA A 256 56.06 -24.83 36.39
C ALA A 256 54.76 -24.19 36.97
N SER A 257 53.70 -24.94 37.33
CA SER A 257 53.29 -26.34 37.15
C SER A 257 51.90 -26.60 37.80
N ALA A 258 51.44 -27.86 37.79
CA ALA A 258 50.26 -28.43 38.46
C ALA A 258 48.88 -28.04 37.89
N GLY A 259 47.90 -28.94 37.76
CA GLY A 259 47.77 -30.39 38.03
C GLY A 259 46.26 -30.74 37.99
N GLY A 260 45.76 -31.92 37.64
CA GLY A 260 46.33 -33.23 37.40
C GLY A 260 45.28 -34.17 36.76
N GLN A 261 45.51 -35.48 36.83
CA GLN A 261 44.67 -36.56 36.26
C GLN A 261 43.36 -36.76 37.07
N SER A 262 42.33 -37.52 36.67
CA SER A 262 42.15 -38.51 35.58
C SER A 262 40.74 -38.32 34.93
N ASP A 263 40.05 -39.22 34.19
CA ASP A 263 40.23 -40.65 33.87
C ASP A 263 39.51 -41.07 32.55
N LYS A 264 39.57 -42.37 32.21
CA LYS A 264 38.82 -43.09 31.17
C LYS A 264 38.61 -44.54 31.63
N PRO A 265 37.46 -45.21 31.35
CA PRO A 265 37.45 -46.01 30.11
C PRO A 265 36.10 -46.30 29.39
N LYS A 266 36.19 -46.37 28.05
CA LYS A 266 35.62 -47.37 27.10
C LYS A 266 34.33 -48.12 27.51
N ARG A 267 33.27 -48.16 26.68
CA ARG A 267 33.16 -49.09 25.51
C ARG A 267 31.96 -48.76 24.58
N LYS A 268 32.11 -49.08 23.27
CA LYS A 268 31.03 -49.26 22.26
C LYS A 268 30.51 -50.73 22.34
N PRO A 269 29.30 -51.12 21.85
CA PRO A 269 29.05 -51.28 20.39
C PRO A 269 27.60 -51.00 19.89
N LYS A 270 27.39 -51.20 18.58
CA LYS A 270 26.15 -51.01 17.79
C LYS A 270 25.01 -51.96 18.17
N LEU A 271 23.76 -51.55 17.88
CA LEU A 271 22.68 -52.44 17.41
C LEU A 271 21.71 -51.68 16.49
N THR A 272 20.85 -52.43 15.78
CA THR A 272 20.22 -52.04 14.50
C THR A 272 18.70 -51.81 14.55
N ALA A 273 18.20 -51.13 13.51
CA ALA A 273 16.92 -51.37 12.81
C ALA A 273 15.72 -50.41 12.99
N LYS A 274 14.87 -50.47 11.94
CA LYS A 274 13.50 -49.92 11.75
C LYS A 274 13.36 -48.45 11.34
N ALA A 275 13.15 -48.28 10.02
CA ALA A 275 12.54 -47.09 9.43
C ALA A 275 11.14 -46.82 10.01
N LYS A 276 10.74 -45.54 10.04
CA LYS A 276 9.38 -45.07 10.36
C LYS A 276 8.82 -44.33 9.14
N PRO A 277 7.50 -44.39 8.88
CA PRO A 277 6.90 -43.83 7.67
C PRO A 277 6.95 -42.30 7.63
N ASN A 278 6.98 -41.75 6.41
CA ASN A 278 7.17 -40.32 6.16
C ASN A 278 5.96 -39.47 6.64
N ALA A 279 6.21 -38.20 6.98
CA ALA A 279 5.22 -37.30 7.56
C ALA A 279 4.06 -36.94 6.61
N GLU A 280 4.25 -37.10 5.30
CA GLU A 280 3.26 -36.79 4.26
C GLU A 280 2.00 -37.67 4.34
N GLU A 281 2.15 -38.97 4.63
CA GLU A 281 1.03 -39.92 4.64
C GLU A 281 0.02 -39.60 5.76
N LYS A 282 0.53 -39.10 6.90
CA LYS A 282 -0.30 -38.60 8.01
C LYS A 282 -0.97 -37.26 7.73
N ALA A 283 -0.45 -36.46 6.80
CA ALA A 283 -1.08 -35.20 6.39
C ALA A 283 -2.28 -35.46 5.45
N VAL A 284 -2.11 -36.36 4.48
CA VAL A 284 -3.16 -36.73 3.51
C VAL A 284 -4.36 -37.38 4.20
N ALA A 285 -4.13 -38.34 5.10
CA ALA A 285 -5.20 -38.99 5.86
C ALA A 285 -6.01 -38.00 6.73
N LYS A 286 -5.37 -36.94 7.23
CA LYS A 286 -6.01 -35.93 8.08
C LYS A 286 -6.83 -34.91 7.30
N GLN A 287 -6.53 -34.68 6.02
CA GLN A 287 -7.34 -33.84 5.13
C GLN A 287 -8.60 -34.57 4.62
N ALA A 288 -8.49 -35.86 4.30
CA ALA A 288 -9.64 -36.68 3.89
C ALA A 288 -10.77 -36.69 4.94
N ALA A 289 -10.41 -36.88 6.23
CA ALA A 289 -11.38 -36.93 7.33
C ALA A 289 -12.11 -35.61 7.62
N ILE A 290 -11.63 -34.47 7.11
CA ILE A 290 -12.27 -33.16 7.27
C ILE A 290 -13.31 -32.91 6.16
N LEU A 291 -13.07 -33.44 4.95
CA LEU A 291 -13.95 -33.28 3.79
C LEU A 291 -15.28 -34.03 3.93
N ASP A 292 -15.31 -35.21 4.54
CA ASP A 292 -16.57 -35.95 4.73
C ASP A 292 -17.49 -35.31 5.78
N LYS A 293 -16.93 -34.70 6.85
CA LYS A 293 -17.74 -33.95 7.83
C LYS A 293 -18.40 -32.69 7.27
N ALA A 294 -17.92 -32.17 6.13
CA ALA A 294 -18.50 -30.99 5.48
C ALA A 294 -19.72 -31.32 4.59
N LYS A 295 -19.89 -32.59 4.17
CA LYS A 295 -20.98 -32.98 3.26
C LYS A 295 -22.32 -33.26 3.94
N SER A 296 -22.35 -33.54 5.25
CA SER A 296 -23.57 -33.98 5.96
C SER A 296 -24.48 -32.86 6.49
N VAL A 297 -24.22 -31.57 6.18
CA VAL A 297 -24.88 -30.42 6.84
C VAL A 297 -25.69 -29.54 5.86
N LYS A 298 -25.91 -29.97 4.61
CA LYS A 298 -26.72 -29.21 3.62
C LYS A 298 -27.84 -30.04 2.98
N SER A 299 -28.89 -30.33 3.75
CA SER A 299 -30.14 -30.89 3.22
C SER A 299 -31.40 -30.52 4.05
N ALA A 300 -31.81 -29.25 3.98
CA ALA A 300 -33.16 -28.77 4.35
C ALA A 300 -33.41 -27.42 3.63
N LYS A 301 -33.97 -27.42 2.41
CA LYS A 301 -35.41 -27.39 2.07
C LYS A 301 -36.05 -25.99 2.19
N SER A 302 -36.09 -25.27 1.07
CA SER A 302 -36.86 -24.03 0.87
C SER A 302 -38.34 -24.31 0.56
N PRO A 303 -39.22 -23.32 0.77
CA PRO A 303 -40.36 -23.09 -0.12
C PRO A 303 -40.40 -21.64 -0.67
N ALA A 304 -41.24 -21.40 -1.68
CA ALA A 304 -41.23 -20.18 -2.49
C ALA A 304 -42.53 -19.35 -2.40
N LYS A 305 -42.35 -18.03 -2.55
CA LYS A 305 -43.21 -17.01 -3.19
C LYS A 305 -44.76 -17.12 -3.08
N GLY A 306 -45.37 -16.13 -2.42
CA GLY A 306 -46.81 -15.83 -2.51
C GLY A 306 -47.21 -14.58 -1.71
N GLU A 307 -47.84 -13.60 -2.35
CA GLU A 307 -48.49 -12.41 -1.78
C GLU A 307 -50.01 -12.45 -2.11
N PRO A 308 -50.89 -11.61 -1.54
CA PRO A 308 -50.90 -11.04 -0.18
C PRO A 308 -52.30 -11.17 0.48
N ALA A 309 -52.43 -11.05 1.81
CA ALA A 309 -53.75 -10.94 2.45
C ALA A 309 -53.79 -10.22 3.82
N ALA A 310 -54.75 -9.27 3.90
CA ALA A 310 -55.58 -8.89 5.06
C ALA A 310 -54.99 -8.73 6.49
N ALA A 311 -54.90 -7.46 6.89
CA ALA A 311 -55.41 -6.88 8.15
C ALA A 311 -55.63 -7.77 9.41
N ALA A 312 -54.92 -7.42 10.49
CA ALA A 312 -55.38 -7.63 11.87
C ALA A 312 -55.13 -6.36 12.72
N LYS A 313 -56.14 -5.95 13.50
CA LYS A 313 -56.10 -4.78 14.38
C LYS A 313 -55.62 -5.18 15.77
N SER A 314 -54.88 -4.31 16.46
CA SER A 314 -54.89 -4.23 17.92
C SER A 314 -55.04 -2.78 18.36
N LYS A 315 -55.72 -2.56 19.49
CA LYS A 315 -56.13 -1.25 20.01
C LYS A 315 -55.44 -0.99 21.35
N HIS A 316 -55.04 0.26 21.60
CA HIS A 316 -55.19 1.04 22.86
C HIS A 316 -54.50 2.40 22.57
N ALA A 317 -55.21 3.53 22.37
CA ALA A 317 -55.97 4.34 23.35
C ALA A 317 -55.07 5.05 24.39
N SER A 318 -55.18 6.35 24.74
CA SER A 318 -55.76 7.55 24.09
C SER A 318 -55.61 8.79 24.99
N LYS A 319 -55.11 9.93 24.48
CA LYS A 319 -55.35 11.32 24.97
C LYS A 319 -54.72 12.29 23.94
N ALA A 320 -55.42 13.05 23.09
CA ALA A 320 -56.57 13.95 23.20
C ALA A 320 -56.19 15.44 23.40
N THR A 321 -56.23 16.23 22.32
CA THR A 321 -56.87 17.57 22.26
C THR A 321 -57.07 18.02 20.81
N LYS A 322 -58.05 18.93 20.56
CA LYS A 322 -58.56 19.33 19.22
C LYS A 322 -58.28 20.82 18.92
N LYS A 323 -58.17 21.15 17.63
CA LYS A 323 -58.85 22.25 16.86
C LYS A 323 -58.35 22.17 15.40
N SER A 324 -59.20 21.94 14.38
CA SER A 324 -59.96 22.94 13.57
C SER A 324 -59.06 24.03 12.95
N GLU A 325 -59.13 24.40 11.67
CA GLU A 325 -60.20 24.21 10.67
C GLU A 325 -59.72 24.42 9.20
N SER A 326 -60.43 23.76 8.27
CA SER A 326 -60.78 24.13 6.87
C SER A 326 -59.76 24.52 5.77
N LEU A 327 -60.04 23.99 4.57
CA LEU A 327 -59.52 24.40 3.25
C LEU A 327 -60.43 25.50 2.62
N PRO A 328 -60.05 26.11 1.48
CA PRO A 328 -60.62 25.56 0.24
C PRO A 328 -59.69 25.49 -1.01
N VAL A 329 -60.02 24.48 -1.80
CA VAL A 329 -59.89 24.27 -3.26
C VAL A 329 -59.65 25.50 -4.15
N GLY A 330 -58.80 25.36 -5.17
CA GLY A 330 -58.72 26.26 -6.35
C GLY A 330 -57.92 25.64 -7.51
N THR A 331 -58.47 25.61 -8.72
CA THR A 331 -58.05 24.71 -9.84
C THR A 331 -57.41 25.45 -11.03
N SER A 332 -56.80 24.68 -11.95
CA SER A 332 -56.32 25.04 -13.31
C SER A 332 -55.00 25.83 -13.38
N ALA A 333 -53.96 25.41 -14.11
CA ALA A 333 -53.80 24.87 -15.48
C ALA A 333 -53.66 25.96 -16.56
N GLY A 334 -52.55 25.90 -17.32
CA GLY A 334 -52.22 26.84 -18.39
C GLY A 334 -50.72 27.02 -18.53
N GLY A 335 -50.10 26.31 -19.47
CA GLY A 335 -48.69 26.54 -19.82
C GLY A 335 -48.57 27.40 -21.06
N GLN A 336 -47.43 28.10 -21.25
CA GLN A 336 -46.86 28.28 -22.58
C GLN A 336 -45.39 28.70 -22.59
N SER A 337 -44.72 28.23 -23.63
CA SER A 337 -43.30 28.29 -23.96
C SER A 337 -42.69 29.68 -24.21
N ARG A 338 -41.34 29.67 -24.32
CA ARG A 338 -40.48 30.51 -25.21
C ARG A 338 -40.18 31.98 -24.81
N LYS A 339 -38.90 32.27 -24.49
CA LYS A 339 -37.88 32.85 -25.42
C LYS A 339 -36.64 33.38 -24.68
N THR A 340 -35.49 32.79 -25.01
CA THR A 340 -34.19 33.43 -25.29
C THR A 340 -33.96 34.90 -24.88
N LYS A 341 -32.88 35.12 -24.12
CA LYS A 341 -31.91 36.19 -24.44
C LYS A 341 -30.51 35.84 -23.90
N ALA A 342 -29.54 35.69 -24.79
CA ALA A 342 -28.14 35.71 -24.43
C ALA A 342 -27.69 37.18 -24.30
N SER A 343 -26.84 37.48 -23.33
CA SER A 343 -26.09 38.74 -23.27
C SER A 343 -24.60 38.45 -23.14
N SER A 344 -23.84 38.92 -24.12
CA SER A 344 -22.39 38.93 -24.12
C SER A 344 -21.88 40.20 -23.43
N ALA A 345 -20.86 40.06 -22.59
CA ALA A 345 -20.14 41.19 -22.00
C ALA A 345 -18.63 40.98 -22.17
N LYS A 346 -17.98 41.93 -22.87
CA LYS A 346 -16.51 41.94 -23.05
C LYS A 346 -15.79 42.35 -21.76
N PRO A 347 -14.51 41.93 -21.57
CA PRO A 347 -13.76 42.22 -20.36
C PRO A 347 -13.27 43.67 -20.29
N ALA A 348 -13.25 44.23 -19.09
CA ALA A 348 -12.75 45.58 -18.83
C ALA A 348 -11.23 45.59 -18.58
N THR A 349 -10.51 46.40 -19.34
CA THR A 349 -9.10 46.74 -19.08
C THR A 349 -8.96 47.55 -17.79
N LYS A 350 -8.08 47.15 -16.87
CA LYS A 350 -7.60 48.02 -15.77
C LYS A 350 -6.12 48.35 -15.93
N LYS A 351 -5.83 49.65 -15.84
CA LYS A 351 -4.49 50.24 -15.99
C LYS A 351 -3.60 49.94 -14.79
N SER A 352 -2.30 49.92 -15.06
CA SER A 352 -1.20 49.96 -14.10
C SER A 352 -1.22 51.20 -13.20
N THR A 353 -0.89 51.01 -11.92
CA THR A 353 -0.22 52.05 -11.10
C THR A 353 0.86 51.42 -10.23
N THR A 354 2.11 51.67 -10.58
CA THR A 354 3.29 51.27 -9.81
C THR A 354 3.46 52.21 -8.60
N LYS A 355 3.56 51.67 -7.38
CA LYS A 355 4.00 52.43 -6.20
C LYS A 355 5.36 51.93 -5.73
N THR A 356 6.39 52.72 -6.01
CA THR A 356 7.78 52.45 -5.62
C THR A 356 8.01 52.85 -4.17
N SER A 357 8.23 51.90 -3.27
CA SER A 357 8.66 52.16 -1.89
C SER A 357 10.19 52.13 -1.79
N LYS A 358 10.80 53.26 -1.40
CA LYS A 358 12.23 53.33 -1.09
C LYS A 358 12.51 52.70 0.27
N SER A 359 13.42 51.73 0.34
CA SER A 359 14.07 51.31 1.59
C SER A 359 15.56 51.65 1.55
N LYS A 360 16.10 52.25 2.63
CA LYS A 360 17.52 52.59 2.78
C LYS A 360 18.34 51.32 3.12
N PRO A 361 19.56 51.16 2.57
CA PRO A 361 20.51 50.19 3.11
C PRO A 361 21.13 50.71 4.42
N LYS A 362 21.23 49.86 5.44
CA LYS A 362 22.11 50.12 6.59
C LYS A 362 23.53 49.69 6.23
N GLY A 363 24.48 50.62 6.29
CA GLY A 363 25.90 50.33 6.09
C GLY A 363 26.46 49.46 7.21
N ARG A 364 27.39 48.57 6.85
CA ARG A 364 28.19 47.76 7.77
C ARG A 364 29.65 48.12 7.54
N SER A 365 30.21 48.95 8.42
CA SER A 365 31.62 49.38 8.37
C SER A 365 32.41 48.69 9.47
N SER A 366 33.61 48.24 9.14
CA SER A 366 34.58 47.59 10.01
C SER A 366 35.33 48.56 10.92
N LYS A 367 35.94 48.02 12.00
CA LYS A 367 37.19 48.45 12.68
C LYS A 367 37.33 49.98 12.93
N LYS A 368 37.45 50.42 14.19
CA LYS A 368 38.49 50.01 15.14
C LYS A 368 38.06 50.31 16.57
#